data_AF-A0A4S3ZNE1-F1
#
_entry.id   AF-A0A4S3ZNE1-F1
#
_cell.length_a   1.000
_cell.length_b   1.000
_cell.length_c   1.000
_cell.angle_alpha   90.00
_cell.angle_beta   90.00
_cell.angle_gamma   90.00
#
_symmetry.space_group_name_H-M   'P 1'
#
loop_
_entity.id
_entity.type
_entity.pdbx_description
1 polymer ?
#
loop_
_entity_poly.entity_id
_entity_poly.type
_entity_poly.pdbx_seq_one_letter_code
_entity_poly.pdbx_strand_id
1 'polypeptide(L)'
;MPAEAINVSMAPWMATHSMTAVLMVSAFAAQTRMTLANLPVVGGNERDAVLYLIDMISLKGATVTADALHAHDEMALAILDKQGHYALRLKENQPILHEAASLTLQQMMVSAFAAQTRMTLANLPVVGGNERDAVLYLIDMISLKGATVTADALHAHDEMALAILDKQGHYALRLKENQPILHEAASLTLQQTFVRFIKRTKDAVTL
;
A
#
# COMPACT_ATOMS: atom_id res chain seq x y z
N MET A 1 -2.60 24.77 44.88
CA MET A 1 -2.94 25.99 44.11
C MET A 1 -4.26 25.70 43.42
N PRO A 2 -5.33 26.48 43.65
CA PRO A 2 -6.61 26.21 43.01
C PRO A 2 -6.54 26.62 41.53
N ALA A 3 -7.10 25.77 40.67
CA ALA A 3 -7.09 25.91 39.22
C ALA A 3 -7.94 27.11 38.78
N GLU A 4 -7.35 27.96 37.96
CA GLU A 4 -8.02 29.05 37.26
C GLU A 4 -9.00 28.49 36.21
N ALA A 5 -10.19 29.09 36.15
CA ALA A 5 -11.22 28.76 35.17
C ALA A 5 -10.83 29.24 33.78
N ILE A 6 -10.83 28.36 32.77
CA ILE A 6 -10.75 28.76 31.37
C ILE A 6 -12.17 29.10 30.90
N ASN A 7 -12.45 30.40 30.84
CA ASN A 7 -13.66 30.96 30.25
C ASN A 7 -13.44 31.13 28.73
N VAL A 8 -14.33 30.56 27.91
CA VAL A 8 -14.38 30.88 26.47
C VAL A 8 -15.58 31.79 26.25
N SER A 9 -15.36 33.10 26.31
CA SER A 9 -16.39 34.08 25.98
C SER A 9 -16.63 34.15 24.47
N MET A 10 -17.89 34.32 24.08
CA MET A 10 -18.35 34.46 22.70
C MET A 10 -17.66 35.65 21.99
N ALA A 11 -17.05 35.41 20.82
CA ALA A 11 -16.40 36.46 20.04
C ALA A 11 -17.45 37.43 19.43
N PRO A 12 -17.16 38.74 19.31
CA PRO A 12 -18.16 39.76 18.96
C PRO A 12 -18.84 39.62 17.59
N TRP A 13 -18.34 38.73 16.72
CA TRP A 13 -18.82 38.58 15.34
C TRP A 13 -19.90 37.50 15.18
N MET A 14 -20.31 36.80 16.26
CA MET A 14 -21.28 35.70 16.23
C MET A 14 -22.76 36.14 16.33
N ALA A 15 -23.09 37.40 15.99
CA ALA A 15 -24.46 37.89 15.99
C ALA A 15 -25.07 37.85 14.59
N THR A 16 -26.25 37.23 14.50
CA THR A 16 -27.14 37.07 13.33
C THR A 16 -26.74 35.94 12.38
N HIS A 17 -27.56 34.88 12.28
CA HIS A 17 -27.95 34.20 11.04
C HIS A 17 -29.23 33.36 11.29
N SER A 18 -30.12 33.32 10.29
CA SER A 18 -31.41 32.62 10.27
C SER A 18 -31.26 31.09 10.27
N MET A 19 -32.32 30.36 10.69
CA MET A 19 -32.41 28.89 10.82
C MET A 19 -31.97 28.13 9.56
N THR A 20 -30.66 27.95 9.41
CA THR A 20 -29.99 27.22 8.34
C THR A 20 -29.01 26.26 9.02
N ALA A 21 -28.85 25.04 8.50
CA ALA A 21 -27.92 24.09 9.08
C ALA A 21 -26.50 24.69 9.13
N VAL A 22 -25.93 24.79 10.34
CA VAL A 22 -24.58 25.32 10.54
C VAL A 22 -23.57 24.21 10.25
N LEU A 23 -22.66 24.44 9.31
CA LEU A 23 -21.52 23.56 9.09
C LEU A 23 -20.60 23.64 10.31
N MET A 24 -20.19 22.50 10.85
CA MET A 24 -19.33 22.41 12.03
C MET A 24 -18.03 21.68 11.68
N VAL A 25 -16.91 22.17 12.19
CA VAL A 25 -15.60 21.52 12.11
C VAL A 25 -15.21 21.06 13.51
N SER A 26 -14.77 19.80 13.63
CA SER A 26 -14.38 19.20 14.91
C SER A 26 -12.96 18.62 14.87
N ALA A 27 -12.18 18.81 15.94
CA ALA A 27 -10.99 17.99 16.22
C ALA A 27 -11.34 16.87 17.19
N PHE A 28 -11.03 15.63 16.80
CA PHE A 28 -11.28 14.45 17.61
C PHE A 28 -9.98 13.74 17.99
N ALA A 29 -9.73 13.59 19.29
CA ALA A 29 -8.60 12.84 19.82
C ALA A 29 -8.94 11.35 19.86
N ALA A 30 -8.46 10.60 18.88
CA ALA A 30 -8.77 9.18 18.71
C ALA A 30 -8.40 8.31 19.93
N GLN A 31 -7.26 8.59 20.57
CA GLN A 31 -6.77 7.81 21.72
C GLN A 31 -7.68 7.96 22.96
N THR A 32 -8.14 9.18 23.23
CA THR A 32 -9.00 9.48 24.39
C THR A 32 -10.48 9.41 24.06
N ARG A 33 -10.84 9.26 22.77
CA ARG A 33 -12.20 9.29 22.23
C ARG A 33 -12.96 10.57 22.60
N MET A 34 -12.28 11.72 22.57
CA MET A 34 -12.84 13.01 22.95
C MET A 34 -12.78 14.01 21.80
N THR A 35 -13.83 14.82 21.68
CA THR A 35 -13.79 16.03 20.85
C THR A 35 -13.05 17.12 21.61
N LEU A 36 -11.91 17.56 21.08
CA LEU A 36 -11.07 18.59 21.69
C LEU A 36 -11.57 20.00 21.38
N ALA A 37 -12.12 20.19 20.19
CA ALA A 37 -12.68 21.45 19.74
C ALA A 37 -13.80 21.18 18.73
N ASN A 38 -14.82 22.04 18.74
CA ASN A 38 -15.89 22.04 17.75
C ASN A 38 -16.27 23.49 17.44
N LEU A 39 -16.23 23.88 16.17
CA LEU A 39 -16.42 25.25 15.74
C LEU A 39 -17.45 25.36 14.61
N PRO A 40 -18.33 26.38 14.66
CA PRO A 40 -19.17 26.70 13.53
C PRO A 40 -18.35 27.37 12.41
N VAL A 41 -18.64 27.00 11.17
CA VAL A 41 -18.19 27.75 9.98
C VAL A 41 -19.17 28.89 9.78
N VAL A 42 -18.70 30.13 9.85
CA VAL A 42 -19.54 31.32 9.76
C VAL A 42 -19.01 32.25 8.68
N GLY A 43 -19.87 32.58 7.71
CA GLY A 43 -19.61 33.61 6.70
C GLY A 43 -18.40 33.36 5.78
N GLY A 44 -17.84 32.15 5.76
CA GLY A 44 -16.60 31.84 5.06
C GLY A 44 -16.46 30.36 4.67
N ASN A 45 -15.28 30.01 4.16
CA ASN A 45 -14.94 28.66 3.73
C ASN A 45 -14.48 27.81 4.94
N GLU A 46 -14.81 26.51 4.93
CA GLU A 46 -14.45 25.54 5.97
C GLU A 46 -12.95 25.57 6.35
N ARG A 47 -12.08 25.87 5.37
CA ARG A 47 -10.62 26.02 5.52
C ARG A 47 -10.22 26.98 6.64
N ASP A 48 -10.83 28.17 6.71
CA ASP A 48 -10.44 29.19 7.69
C ASP A 48 -10.80 28.75 9.10
N ALA A 49 -11.96 28.11 9.25
CA ALA A 49 -12.41 27.55 10.52
C ALA A 49 -11.49 26.42 11.01
N VAL A 50 -11.00 25.58 10.10
CA VAL A 50 -10.06 24.49 10.43
C VAL A 50 -8.70 25.03 10.86
N LEU A 51 -8.15 26.01 10.15
CA LEU A 51 -6.87 26.62 10.51
C LEU A 51 -6.94 27.30 11.89
N TYR A 52 -8.03 28.01 12.16
CA TYR A 52 -8.29 28.59 13.48
C TYR A 52 -8.46 27.50 14.55
N LEU A 53 -9.11 26.38 14.23
CA LEU A 53 -9.23 25.24 15.13
C LEU A 53 -7.88 24.63 15.49
N ILE A 54 -7.01 24.42 14.49
CA ILE A 54 -5.64 23.96 14.68
C ILE A 54 -4.88 24.93 15.59
N ASP A 55 -5.07 26.24 15.43
CA ASP A 55 -4.44 27.27 16.26
C ASP A 55 -4.86 27.22 17.74
N MET A 56 -6.05 26.73 18.06
CA MET A 56 -6.48 26.61 19.46
C MET A 56 -5.96 25.37 20.19
N ILE A 57 -5.57 24.31 19.48
CA ILE A 57 -5.22 23.03 20.09
C ILE A 57 -3.70 22.76 20.07
N SER A 58 -3.21 22.03 21.07
CA SER A 58 -1.81 21.56 21.11
C SER A 58 -1.66 20.30 20.27
N LEU A 59 -0.75 20.33 19.29
CA LEU A 59 -0.48 19.21 18.40
C LEU A 59 0.88 18.54 18.61
N LYS A 60 1.67 19.00 19.58
CA LYS A 60 3.03 18.50 19.80
C LYS A 60 3.05 16.97 19.95
N GLY A 61 3.71 16.31 19.01
CA GLY A 61 3.83 14.85 18.95
C GLY A 61 2.56 14.10 18.52
N ALA A 62 1.46 14.79 18.24
CA ALA A 62 0.24 14.18 17.71
C ALA A 62 0.31 14.02 16.19
N THR A 63 -0.34 12.99 15.65
CA THR A 63 -0.55 12.83 14.21
C THR A 63 -1.95 13.27 13.84
N VAL A 64 -2.06 14.32 13.04
CA VAL A 64 -3.33 14.83 12.50
C VAL A 64 -3.68 14.09 11.22
N THR A 65 -4.89 13.53 11.18
CA THR A 65 -5.46 12.93 9.98
C THR A 65 -6.65 13.75 9.53
N ALA A 66 -6.71 14.10 8.25
CA ALA A 66 -7.85 14.80 7.67
C ALA A 66 -8.11 14.30 6.24
N ASP A 67 -9.31 14.57 5.75
CA ASP A 67 -9.72 14.18 4.41
C ASP A 67 -9.04 15.05 3.33
N ALA A 68 -9.40 14.78 2.07
CA ALA A 68 -8.77 15.44 0.94
C ALA A 68 -9.11 16.92 0.83
N LEU A 69 -10.24 17.39 1.38
CA LEU A 69 -10.58 18.82 1.35
C LEU A 69 -9.58 19.65 2.15
N HIS A 70 -9.00 19.07 3.20
CA HIS A 70 -8.02 19.70 4.07
C HIS A 70 -6.56 19.38 3.67
N ALA A 71 -6.35 18.63 2.59
CA ALA A 71 -5.03 18.33 2.07
C ALA A 71 -4.51 19.52 1.25
N HIS A 72 -4.01 20.56 1.93
CA HIS A 72 -3.33 21.71 1.35
C HIS A 72 -2.10 22.13 2.16
N ASP A 73 -1.21 22.90 1.54
CA ASP A 73 0.08 23.34 2.09
C ASP A 73 -0.06 24.10 3.40
N GLU A 74 -0.98 25.07 3.49
CA GLU A 74 -1.22 25.82 4.73
C GLU A 74 -1.64 24.92 5.91
N MET A 75 -2.41 23.85 5.67
CA MET A 75 -2.79 22.90 6.71
C MET A 75 -1.57 22.12 7.19
N ALA A 76 -0.76 21.62 6.26
CA ALA A 76 0.47 20.89 6.58
C ALA A 76 1.45 21.77 7.38
N LEU A 77 1.64 23.01 6.95
CA LEU A 77 2.50 23.99 7.64
C LEU A 77 1.96 24.32 9.04
N ALA A 78 0.67 24.59 9.19
CA ALA A 78 0.06 24.87 10.49
C ALA A 78 0.23 23.71 11.50
N ILE A 79 0.17 22.46 11.03
CA ILE A 79 0.42 21.28 11.86
C ILE A 79 1.91 21.18 12.24
N LEU A 80 2.81 21.38 11.28
CA LEU A 80 4.26 21.32 11.50
C LEU A 80 4.77 22.41 12.44
N ASP A 81 4.28 23.64 12.30
CA ASP A 81 4.62 24.78 13.17
C ASP A 81 4.28 24.48 14.64
N LYS A 82 3.26 23.64 14.87
CA LYS A 82 2.86 23.15 16.19
C LYS A 82 3.54 21.85 16.63
N GLN A 83 4.60 21.43 15.94
CA GLN A 83 5.35 20.20 16.20
C GLN A 83 4.48 18.94 16.12
N GLY A 84 3.43 18.97 15.30
CA GLY A 84 2.60 17.81 14.97
C GLY A 84 3.09 17.10 13.72
N HIS A 85 2.66 15.86 13.54
CA HIS A 85 2.79 15.10 12.30
C HIS A 85 1.45 15.09 11.56
N TYR A 86 1.45 14.78 10.27
CA TYR A 86 0.21 14.70 9.50
C TYR A 86 0.17 13.47 8.59
N ALA A 87 -1.04 12.96 8.36
CA ALA A 87 -1.36 12.02 7.30
C ALA A 87 -2.64 12.53 6.60
N LEU A 88 -2.44 13.36 5.57
CA LEU A 88 -3.51 14.00 4.81
C LEU A 88 -3.80 13.20 3.55
N ARG A 89 -5.07 12.94 3.28
CA ARG A 89 -5.46 12.15 2.11
C ARG A 89 -5.32 12.97 0.83
N LEU A 90 -4.50 12.52 -0.11
CA LEU A 90 -4.46 13.11 -1.46
C LEU A 90 -5.62 12.57 -2.32
N LYS A 91 -6.18 13.43 -3.16
CA LYS A 91 -7.15 13.09 -4.22
C LYS A 91 -6.86 13.97 -5.44
N GLU A 92 -7.76 13.94 -6.41
CA GLU A 92 -7.68 14.70 -7.68
C GLU A 92 -7.70 16.22 -7.51
N ASN A 93 -8.00 16.74 -6.30
CA ASN A 93 -7.95 18.18 -6.02
C ASN A 93 -6.52 18.74 -6.00
N GLN A 94 -5.49 17.89 -5.96
CA GLN A 94 -4.10 18.26 -6.16
C GLN A 94 -3.47 17.40 -7.26
N PRO A 95 -3.73 17.67 -8.55
CA PRO A 95 -3.40 16.75 -9.63
C PRO A 95 -1.90 16.44 -9.73
N ILE A 96 -1.04 17.45 -9.57
CA ILE A 96 0.42 17.27 -9.64
C ILE A 96 0.93 16.45 -8.45
N LEU A 97 0.49 16.75 -7.23
CA LEU A 97 0.92 16.00 -6.05
C LEU A 97 0.33 14.60 -6.02
N HIS A 98 -0.91 14.43 -6.48
CA HIS A 98 -1.56 13.15 -6.64
C HIS A 98 -0.84 12.30 -7.69
N GLU A 99 -0.49 12.87 -8.85
CA GLU A 99 0.28 12.18 -9.90
C GLU A 99 1.67 11.80 -9.41
N ALA A 100 2.40 12.74 -8.78
CA ALA A 100 3.71 12.47 -8.20
C ALA A 100 3.64 11.38 -7.11
N ALA A 101 2.65 11.45 -6.22
CA ALA A 101 2.41 10.43 -5.20
C ALA A 101 2.01 9.09 -5.85
N SER A 102 1.20 9.09 -6.90
CA SER A 102 0.81 7.89 -7.64
C SER A 102 2.05 7.23 -8.26
N LEU A 103 2.90 8.00 -8.94
CA LEU A 103 4.14 7.49 -9.54
C LEU A 103 5.13 6.98 -8.49
N THR A 104 5.19 7.61 -7.32
CA THR A 104 6.13 7.26 -6.25
C THR A 104 5.63 6.09 -5.39
N LEU A 105 4.32 6.01 -5.14
CA LEU A 105 3.71 5.02 -4.23
C LEU A 105 3.16 3.80 -4.98
N GLN A 106 2.81 3.90 -6.26
CA GLN A 106 2.38 2.77 -7.09
C GLN A 106 3.56 2.13 -7.82
N GLN A 107 4.67 1.92 -7.11
CA GLN A 107 5.78 1.14 -7.66
C GLN A 107 5.39 -0.34 -7.69
N MET A 108 5.61 -0.98 -8.84
CA MET A 108 5.52 -2.43 -8.95
C MET A 108 6.57 -3.05 -8.04
N MET A 109 6.20 -4.09 -7.30
CA MET A 109 7.07 -4.78 -6.35
C MET A 109 7.20 -6.24 -6.73
N VAL A 110 8.40 -6.80 -6.55
CA VAL A 110 8.65 -8.23 -6.62
C VAL A 110 8.94 -8.73 -5.21
N SER A 111 8.28 -9.80 -4.81
CA SER A 111 8.44 -10.39 -3.48
C SER A 111 8.83 -11.86 -3.56
N ALA A 112 9.78 -12.30 -2.73
CA ALA A 112 9.97 -13.72 -2.43
C ALA A 112 9.23 -14.10 -1.16
N PHE A 113 8.32 -15.05 -1.28
CA PHE A 113 7.53 -15.54 -0.15
C PHE A 113 7.91 -16.99 0.20
N ALA A 114 8.36 -17.19 1.44
CA ALA A 114 8.64 -18.51 1.98
C ALA A 114 7.34 -19.15 2.49
N ALA A 115 6.75 -20.04 1.68
CA ALA A 115 5.46 -20.66 1.99
C ALA A 115 5.46 -21.44 3.32
N GLN A 116 6.56 -22.11 3.66
CA GLN A 116 6.66 -22.92 4.89
C GLN A 116 6.63 -22.06 6.16
N THR A 117 7.35 -20.93 6.17
CA THR A 117 7.45 -20.04 7.34
C THR A 117 6.43 -18.91 7.30
N ARG A 118 5.68 -18.77 6.20
CA ARG A 118 4.70 -17.71 5.95
C ARG A 118 5.29 -16.31 6.07
N MET A 119 6.51 -16.12 5.56
CA MET A 119 7.25 -14.87 5.66
C MET A 119 7.68 -14.39 4.28
N THR A 120 7.60 -13.08 4.06
CA THR A 120 8.25 -12.44 2.92
C THR A 120 9.74 -12.32 3.22
N LEU A 121 10.59 -13.01 2.46
CA LEU A 121 12.04 -13.01 2.66
C LEU A 121 12.70 -11.76 2.08
N ALA A 122 12.16 -11.25 0.97
CA ALA A 122 12.64 -10.06 0.30
C ALA A 122 11.49 -9.39 -0.45
N ASN A 123 11.55 -8.06 -0.52
CA ASN A 123 10.64 -7.25 -1.33
C ASN A 123 11.47 -6.15 -2.01
N LEU A 124 11.33 -6.03 -3.33
CA LEU A 124 12.10 -5.07 -4.13
C LEU A 124 11.20 -4.26 -5.05
N PRO A 125 11.44 -2.95 -5.19
CA PRO A 125 10.79 -2.15 -6.21
C PRO A 125 11.34 -2.48 -7.58
N VAL A 126 10.45 -2.57 -8.56
CA VAL A 126 10.80 -2.64 -9.98
C VAL A 126 11.09 -1.24 -10.48
N VAL A 127 12.36 -0.95 -10.72
CA VAL A 127 12.82 0.34 -11.25
C VAL A 127 12.86 0.26 -12.78
N GLY A 128 12.26 1.24 -13.46
CA GLY A 128 12.28 1.33 -14.92
C GLY A 128 11.44 0.27 -15.65
N GLY A 129 10.55 -0.43 -14.95
CA GLY A 129 9.64 -1.42 -15.53
C GLY A 129 10.29 -2.75 -15.92
N ASN A 130 11.58 -2.95 -15.63
CA ASN A 130 12.24 -4.23 -15.90
C ASN A 130 12.10 -5.18 -14.70
N GLU A 131 10.95 -5.84 -14.64
CA GLU A 131 10.64 -6.82 -13.59
C GLU A 131 11.63 -7.99 -13.57
N ARG A 132 12.21 -8.36 -14.72
CA ARG A 132 13.16 -9.48 -14.82
C ARG A 132 14.43 -9.23 -14.02
N ASP A 133 15.05 -8.06 -14.21
CA ASP A 133 16.27 -7.69 -13.50
C ASP A 133 16.02 -7.64 -11.98
N ALA A 134 14.86 -7.11 -11.58
CA ALA A 134 14.47 -7.05 -10.18
C ALA A 134 14.34 -8.44 -9.55
N VAL A 135 13.75 -9.40 -10.27
CA VAL A 135 13.61 -10.80 -9.81
C VAL A 135 14.96 -11.50 -9.74
N LEU A 136 15.84 -11.32 -10.72
CA LEU A 136 17.17 -11.93 -10.73
C LEU A 136 18.02 -11.39 -9.58
N TYR A 137 17.97 -10.08 -9.36
CA TYR A 137 18.60 -9.45 -8.20
C TYR A 137 18.00 -9.94 -6.88
N LEU A 138 16.67 -10.16 -6.84
CA LEU A 138 16.00 -10.75 -5.67
C LEU A 138 16.54 -12.14 -5.35
N ILE A 139 16.62 -13.00 -6.37
CA ILE A 139 17.18 -14.35 -6.25
C ILE A 139 18.62 -14.28 -5.76
N ASP A 140 19.37 -13.27 -6.19
CA ASP A 140 20.76 -13.12 -5.75
C ASP A 140 20.90 -12.94 -4.23
N MET A 141 19.99 -12.17 -3.64
CA MET A 141 20.01 -11.86 -2.21
C MET A 141 19.59 -13.03 -1.29
N ILE A 142 18.94 -14.07 -1.81
CA ILE A 142 18.37 -15.15 -0.98
C ILE A 142 19.02 -16.51 -1.24
N SER A 143 19.18 -17.31 -0.18
CA SER A 143 19.64 -18.69 -0.30
C SER A 143 18.51 -19.59 -0.79
N LEU A 144 18.70 -20.25 -1.93
CA LEU A 144 17.74 -21.18 -2.52
C LEU A 144 18.11 -22.67 -2.33
N LYS A 145 19.18 -22.98 -1.61
CA LYS A 145 19.68 -24.36 -1.47
C LYS A 145 18.58 -25.30 -0.94
N GLY A 146 18.18 -26.26 -1.76
CA GLY A 146 17.14 -27.23 -1.44
C GLY A 146 15.72 -26.67 -1.42
N ALA A 147 15.51 -25.40 -1.80
CA ALA A 147 14.21 -24.79 -1.94
C ALA A 147 13.66 -24.99 -3.35
N THR A 148 12.35 -25.16 -3.48
CA THR A 148 11.65 -25.15 -4.77
C THR A 148 11.04 -23.77 -5.01
N VAL A 149 11.49 -23.07 -6.04
CA VAL A 149 10.95 -21.79 -6.47
C VAL A 149 9.78 -22.02 -7.43
N THR A 150 8.61 -21.51 -7.05
CA THR A 150 7.44 -21.42 -7.94
C THR A 150 7.27 -19.99 -8.39
N ALA A 151 7.07 -19.78 -9.69
CA ALA A 151 6.76 -18.45 -10.22
C ALA A 151 5.76 -18.58 -11.37
N ASP A 152 5.13 -17.47 -11.71
CA ASP A 152 4.15 -17.42 -12.80
C ASP A 152 4.82 -17.57 -14.18
N ALA A 153 3.99 -17.47 -15.23
CA ALA A 153 4.48 -17.64 -16.59
C ALA A 153 5.38 -16.51 -17.06
N LEU A 154 5.27 -15.29 -16.50
CA LEU A 154 6.10 -14.16 -16.92
C LEU A 154 7.58 -14.41 -16.63
N HIS A 155 7.86 -15.16 -15.56
CA HIS A 155 9.21 -15.57 -15.17
C HIS A 155 9.66 -16.93 -15.74
N ALA A 156 8.87 -17.55 -16.62
CA ALA A 156 9.23 -18.82 -17.27
C ALA A 156 10.21 -18.60 -18.43
N HIS A 157 11.46 -18.27 -18.09
CA HIS A 157 12.58 -18.13 -19.03
C HIS A 157 13.84 -18.85 -18.52
N ASP A 158 14.79 -19.09 -19.43
CA ASP A 158 16.02 -19.83 -19.20
C ASP A 158 16.92 -19.18 -18.14
N GLU A 159 17.11 -17.87 -18.21
CA GLU A 159 17.94 -17.12 -17.25
C GLU A 159 17.43 -17.27 -15.81
N MET A 160 16.11 -17.28 -15.59
CA MET A 160 15.49 -17.52 -14.29
C MET A 160 15.79 -18.95 -13.80
N ALA A 161 15.62 -19.95 -14.67
CA ALA A 161 15.87 -21.33 -14.33
C ALA A 161 17.35 -21.56 -13.99
N LEU A 162 18.27 -20.99 -14.76
CA LEU A 162 19.70 -21.04 -14.51
C LEU A 162 20.08 -20.36 -13.18
N ALA A 163 19.55 -19.15 -12.92
CA ALA A 163 19.81 -18.44 -11.66
C ALA A 163 19.36 -19.24 -10.42
N ILE A 164 18.24 -19.97 -10.52
CA ILE A 164 17.76 -20.85 -9.44
C ILE A 164 18.69 -22.07 -9.28
N LEU A 165 19.09 -22.70 -10.39
CA LEU A 165 19.95 -23.88 -10.38
C LEU A 165 21.36 -23.57 -9.84
N ASP A 166 21.93 -22.43 -10.21
CA ASP A 166 23.24 -21.98 -9.73
C ASP A 166 23.27 -21.82 -8.20
N LYS A 167 22.11 -21.50 -7.60
CA LYS A 167 21.93 -21.44 -6.14
C LYS A 167 21.49 -22.76 -5.50
N GLN A 168 21.60 -23.88 -6.22
CA GLN A 168 21.20 -25.22 -5.78
C GLN A 168 19.71 -25.30 -5.39
N GLY A 169 18.87 -24.47 -6.02
CA GLY A 169 17.43 -24.53 -5.91
C GLY A 169 16.81 -25.43 -6.97
N HIS A 170 15.57 -25.82 -6.73
CA HIS A 170 14.70 -26.45 -7.72
C HIS A 170 13.67 -25.43 -8.20
N TYR A 171 13.03 -25.67 -9.35
CA TYR A 171 12.01 -24.77 -9.87
C TYR A 171 10.77 -25.52 -10.38
N ALA A 172 9.63 -24.86 -10.25
CA ALA A 172 8.38 -25.24 -10.88
C ALA A 172 7.75 -23.97 -11.48
N LEU A 173 8.16 -23.66 -12.71
CA LEU A 173 7.74 -22.46 -13.43
C LEU A 173 6.53 -22.79 -14.31
N ARG A 174 5.53 -21.92 -14.31
CA ARG A 174 4.31 -22.14 -15.10
C ARG A 174 4.58 -21.87 -16.57
N LEU A 175 4.35 -22.86 -17.44
CA LEU A 175 4.38 -22.64 -18.88
C LEU A 175 3.00 -22.15 -19.38
N LYS A 176 3.00 -21.18 -20.29
CA LYS A 176 1.81 -20.72 -21.02
C LYS A 176 2.19 -20.45 -22.48
N GLU A 177 1.46 -19.57 -23.17
CA GLU A 177 1.65 -19.24 -24.58
C GLU A 177 2.91 -18.41 -24.88
N ASN A 178 3.57 -17.89 -23.84
CA ASN A 178 4.83 -17.15 -23.98
C ASN A 178 6.03 -18.03 -24.35
N GLN A 179 5.90 -19.35 -24.24
CA GLN A 179 6.92 -20.33 -24.65
C GLN A 179 6.25 -21.44 -25.48
N PRO A 180 5.81 -21.16 -26.73
CA PRO A 180 4.91 -22.02 -27.48
C PRO A 180 5.52 -23.41 -27.77
N ILE A 181 6.80 -23.47 -28.14
CA ILE A 181 7.50 -24.73 -28.42
C ILE A 181 7.63 -25.59 -27.16
N LEU A 182 8.02 -24.97 -26.03
CA LEU A 182 8.18 -25.68 -24.77
C LEU A 182 6.82 -26.12 -24.20
N HIS A 183 5.79 -25.28 -24.34
CA HIS A 183 4.42 -25.59 -23.93
C HIS A 183 3.84 -26.75 -24.76
N GLU A 184 4.03 -26.74 -26.08
CA GLU A 184 3.60 -27.82 -26.97
C GLU A 184 4.36 -29.13 -26.67
N ALA A 185 5.69 -29.07 -26.55
CA ALA A 185 6.51 -30.23 -26.21
C ALA A 185 6.13 -30.81 -24.83
N ALA A 186 5.93 -29.97 -23.82
CA ALA A 186 5.47 -30.39 -22.49
C ALA A 186 4.07 -31.00 -22.54
N SER A 187 3.14 -30.40 -23.29
CA SER A 187 1.78 -30.91 -23.46
C SER A 187 1.76 -32.29 -24.11
N LEU A 188 2.52 -32.47 -25.19
CA LEU A 188 2.65 -33.78 -25.87
C LEU A 188 3.26 -34.84 -24.94
N THR A 189 4.33 -34.48 -24.22
CA THR A 189 5.02 -35.40 -23.30
C THR A 189 4.11 -35.81 -22.14
N LEU A 190 3.38 -34.85 -21.55
CA LEU A 190 2.45 -35.13 -20.45
C LEU A 190 1.26 -35.98 -20.92
N GLN A 191 0.69 -35.69 -22.08
CA GLN A 191 -0.38 -36.52 -22.67
C GLN A 191 0.09 -37.96 -22.91
N GLN A 192 1.26 -38.14 -23.51
CA GLN A 192 1.82 -39.47 -23.76
C GLN A 192 2.13 -40.23 -22.45
N THR A 193 2.69 -39.53 -21.46
CA THR A 193 3.02 -40.12 -20.15
C THR A 193 1.76 -40.50 -19.37
N PHE A 194 0.73 -39.66 -19.41
CA PHE A 194 -0.57 -39.94 -18.78
C PHE A 194 -1.27 -41.14 -19.42
N VAL A 195 -1.27 -41.24 -20.75
CA VAL A 195 -1.81 -42.41 -21.46
C VAL A 195 -1.03 -43.68 -21.09
N ARG A 196 0.30 -43.63 -21.03
CA ARG A 196 1.13 -44.77 -20.59
C ARG A 196 0.83 -45.18 -19.14
N PHE A 197 0.66 -44.21 -18.25
CA PHE A 197 0.31 -44.46 -16.85
C PHE A 197 -1.03 -45.19 -16.75
N ILE A 198 -2.08 -44.70 -17.43
CA ILE A 198 -3.41 -45.35 -17.43
C ILE A 198 -3.33 -46.78 -17.97
N LYS A 199 -2.62 -47.00 -19.08
CA LYS A 199 -2.44 -48.34 -19.65
C LYS A 199 -1.76 -49.28 -18.65
N ARG A 200 -0.63 -48.86 -18.07
CA ARG A 200 0.10 -49.64 -17.06
C ARG A 200 -0.76 -49.96 -15.83
N THR A 201 -1.58 -49.03 -15.36
CA THR A 201 -2.48 -49.28 -14.22
C THR A 201 -3.62 -50.23 -14.56
N LYS A 202 -4.13 -50.25 -15.80
CA LYS A 202 -5.15 -51.22 -16.23
C LYS A 202 -4.56 -52.62 -16.37
N ASP A 203 -3.37 -52.73 -16.94
CA ASP A 203 -2.68 -54.02 -17.11
C ASP A 203 -2.30 -54.63 -15.74
N ALA A 204 -1.99 -53.80 -14.73
CA ALA A 204 -1.67 -54.25 -13.37
C ALA A 204 -2.87 -54.72 -12.54
N VAL A 205 -4.10 -54.38 -12.93
CA VAL A 205 -5.35 -54.77 -12.22
C VAL A 205 -5.99 -56.01 -12.84
N THR A 206 -5.43 -56.54 -13.94
CA THR A 206 -5.97 -57.69 -14.69
C THR A 206 -5.22 -59.01 -14.40
N LEU A 207 -4.61 -59.14 -13.21
CA LEU A 207 -4.00 -60.37 -12.67
C LEU A 207 -4.74 -60.79 -11.40
#